data_AF-A0A2N3B7F3-F1
#
_entry.id   AF-A0A2N3B7F3-F1
#
_cell.length_a   1.000
_cell.length_b   1.000
_cell.length_c   1.000
_cell.angle_alpha   90.00
_cell.angle_beta   90.00
_cell.angle_gamma   90.00
#
_symmetry.space_group_name_H-M   'P 1'
#
loop_
_entity.id
_entity.type
_entity.pdbx_description
1 polymer ?
#
loop_
_entity_poly.entity_id
_entity_poly.type
_entity_poly.pdbx_seq_one_letter_code
_entity_poly.pdbx_strand_id
1 'polypeptide(L)'
;MVATTSADARQKFAAVIGALNTNTAGRYGFAGAGSDSQPLASPEAFLAALATAIAPETTVSGVVSAVEAWFDAPVGGGGYLDTVYGGGAALAPFRIAGGETAELGVTAADPEVRDLLVGLSLASLVSDGAFAGDASARAGLTRAAGEKVMHAAGSATALAARVGSVEARIEDVATRNTAETASLEIARAGMTAADPYDTATALQAVQAQIETLYTLTARLANLKLTDYLR
;
A
#
# COMPACT_ATOMS: atom_id res chain seq x y z
N MET A 1 23.26 9.26 31.30
CA MET A 1 22.33 10.21 30.63
C MET A 1 22.60 10.23 29.14
N VAL A 2 23.75 10.71 28.65
CA VAL A 2 24.07 10.73 27.18
C VAL A 2 24.18 9.32 26.56
N ALA A 3 24.74 8.34 27.29
CA ALA A 3 24.87 6.95 26.81
C ALA A 3 23.52 6.21 26.70
N THR A 4 22.51 6.65 27.45
CA THR A 4 21.17 6.04 27.47
C THR A 4 20.32 6.58 26.32
N THR A 5 20.52 7.85 25.95
CA THR A 5 19.89 8.48 24.77
C THR A 5 20.54 8.09 23.45
N SER A 6 21.79 7.62 23.46
CA SER A 6 22.49 7.19 22.24
C SER A 6 22.13 5.75 21.81
N ALA A 7 22.08 4.80 22.75
CA ALA A 7 21.57 3.45 22.45
C ALA A 7 20.12 3.49 21.90
N ASP A 8 19.34 4.47 22.38
CA ASP A 8 17.98 4.76 21.94
C ASP A 8 17.91 5.27 20.48
N ALA A 9 18.88 6.07 20.01
CA ALA A 9 18.87 6.59 18.64
C ALA A 9 19.08 5.50 17.59
N ARG A 10 20.03 4.58 17.81
CA ARG A 10 20.27 3.45 16.90
C ARG A 10 19.08 2.50 16.85
N GLN A 11 18.47 2.23 18.00
CA GLN A 11 17.27 1.40 18.07
C GLN A 11 16.08 2.05 17.35
N LYS A 12 15.88 3.36 17.53
CA LYS A 12 14.84 4.13 16.83
C LYS A 12 15.06 4.17 15.33
N PHE A 13 16.31 4.39 14.89
CA PHE A 13 16.66 4.33 13.47
C PHE A 13 16.33 2.95 12.89
N ALA A 14 16.76 1.87 13.54
CA ALA A 14 16.44 0.51 13.10
C ALA A 14 14.93 0.23 13.07
N ALA A 15 14.17 0.72 14.05
CA ALA A 15 12.72 0.61 14.08
C ALA A 15 12.05 1.34 12.91
N VAL A 16 12.51 2.55 12.57
CA VAL A 16 12.00 3.32 11.42
C VAL A 16 12.33 2.63 10.09
N ILE A 17 13.56 2.14 9.92
CA ILE A 17 13.94 1.34 8.74
C ILE A 17 13.06 0.08 8.65
N GLY A 18 12.79 -0.59 9.77
CA GLY A 18 11.88 -1.74 9.83
C GLY A 18 10.46 -1.38 9.40
N ALA A 19 9.92 -0.26 9.88
CA ALA A 19 8.60 0.22 9.50
C ALA A 19 8.50 0.58 8.01
N LEU A 20 9.52 1.24 7.45
CA LEU A 20 9.60 1.55 6.02
C LEU A 20 9.78 0.30 5.15
N ASN A 21 10.36 -0.76 5.72
CA ASN A 21 10.49 -2.08 5.10
C ASN A 21 9.30 -3.01 5.38
N THR A 22 8.14 -2.49 5.81
CA THR A 22 6.94 -3.31 6.02
C THR A 22 6.52 -3.98 4.71
N ASN A 23 6.33 -5.30 4.78
CA ASN A 23 5.87 -6.12 3.67
C ASN A 23 4.46 -6.67 3.97
N THR A 24 3.55 -6.47 3.03
CA THR A 24 2.18 -7.00 3.09
C THR A 24 1.94 -7.85 1.86
N ALA A 25 1.71 -9.15 2.06
CA ALA A 25 1.43 -10.11 0.98
C ALA A 25 2.48 -10.10 -0.15
N GLY A 26 3.76 -9.97 0.19
CA GLY A 26 4.85 -9.95 -0.78
C GLY A 26 5.16 -8.58 -1.37
N ARG A 27 4.42 -7.52 -1.00
CA ARG A 27 4.64 -6.15 -1.50
C ARG A 27 5.11 -5.21 -0.40
N TYR A 28 6.14 -4.42 -0.70
CA TYR A 28 6.63 -3.34 0.15
C TYR A 28 5.91 -2.03 -0.16
N GLY A 29 5.25 -1.45 0.84
CA GLY A 29 4.43 -0.26 0.66
C GLY A 29 5.21 1.00 0.27
N PHE A 30 6.45 1.13 0.75
CA PHE A 30 7.30 2.32 0.52
C PHE A 30 8.32 2.14 -0.62
N ALA A 31 8.23 1.05 -1.40
CA ALA A 31 9.13 0.76 -2.52
C ALA A 31 8.62 1.28 -3.87
N GLY A 32 7.47 1.94 -3.91
CA GLY A 32 6.86 2.45 -5.14
C GLY A 32 6.62 1.34 -6.17
N ALA A 33 6.99 1.59 -7.42
CA ALA A 33 6.90 0.63 -8.53
C ALA A 33 7.81 -0.60 -8.35
N GLY A 34 8.82 -0.53 -7.49
CA GLY A 34 9.68 -1.65 -7.11
C GLY A 34 9.10 -2.46 -5.94
N SER A 35 7.79 -2.73 -5.92
CA SER A 35 7.11 -3.31 -4.75
C SER A 35 7.62 -4.68 -4.31
N ASP A 36 8.35 -5.38 -5.19
CA ASP A 36 8.84 -6.74 -4.96
C ASP A 36 10.24 -6.77 -4.34
N SER A 37 10.89 -5.61 -4.19
CA SER A 37 12.19 -5.46 -3.52
C SER A 37 12.06 -4.65 -2.24
N GLN A 38 12.94 -4.98 -1.28
CA GLN A 38 13.03 -4.23 -0.03
C GLN A 38 13.42 -2.77 -0.32
N PRO A 39 12.65 -1.77 0.15
CA PRO A 39 12.88 -0.37 -0.20
C PRO A 39 14.17 0.17 0.41
N LEU A 40 14.54 -0.27 1.62
CA LEU A 40 15.74 0.21 2.31
C LEU A 40 16.64 -0.95 2.72
N ALA A 41 17.94 -0.76 2.51
CA ALA A 41 18.98 -1.64 3.04
C ALA A 41 18.87 -1.81 4.58
N SER A 42 19.53 -2.83 5.12
CA SER A 42 19.55 -3.04 6.57
C SER A 42 20.15 -1.81 7.29
N PRO A 43 19.77 -1.55 8.55
CA PRO A 43 20.32 -0.42 9.31
C PRO A 43 21.86 -0.39 9.34
N GLU A 44 22.50 -1.56 9.40
CA GLU A 44 23.96 -1.70 9.39
C GLU A 44 24.57 -1.33 8.03
N ALA A 45 24.01 -1.86 6.94
CA ALA A 45 24.45 -1.54 5.59
C ALA A 45 24.24 -0.06 5.26
N PHE A 46 23.13 0.51 5.73
CA PHE A 46 22.82 1.93 5.62
C PHE A 46 23.88 2.79 6.30
N LEU A 47 24.14 2.54 7.59
CA LEU A 47 25.12 3.32 8.36
C LEU A 47 26.54 3.13 7.82
N ALA A 48 26.87 1.97 7.27
CA ALA A 48 28.17 1.73 6.61
C ALA A 48 28.32 2.55 5.31
N ALA A 49 27.27 2.63 4.48
CA ALA A 49 27.26 3.48 3.30
C ALA A 49 27.40 4.96 3.68
N LEU A 50 26.67 5.39 4.72
CA LEU A 50 26.75 6.76 5.22
C LEU A 50 28.13 7.10 5.80
N ALA A 51 28.74 6.18 6.56
CA ALA A 51 30.08 6.34 7.11
C ALA A 51 31.12 6.56 6.02
N THR A 52 30.95 5.93 4.85
CA THR A 52 31.81 6.13 3.68
C THR A 52 31.66 7.54 3.11
N ALA A 53 30.43 8.07 3.04
CA ALA A 53 30.15 9.39 2.51
C ALA A 53 30.70 10.53 3.39
N ILE A 54 30.70 10.35 4.72
CA ILE A 54 31.17 11.38 5.68
C ILE A 54 32.63 11.21 6.10
N ALA A 55 33.32 10.17 5.64
CA ALA A 55 34.71 9.89 5.98
C ALA A 55 35.69 11.08 5.81
N PRO A 56 35.57 11.97 4.79
CA PRO A 56 36.48 13.11 4.65
C PRO A 56 36.21 14.25 5.63
N GLU A 57 35.09 14.23 6.36
CA GLU A 57 34.66 15.35 7.19
C GLU A 57 35.19 15.27 8.62
N THR A 58 35.77 16.37 9.11
CA THR A 58 36.35 16.45 10.46
C THR A 58 35.65 17.46 11.36
N THR A 59 34.64 18.16 10.86
CA THR A 59 33.90 19.20 11.61
C THR A 59 32.43 18.83 11.72
N VAL A 60 31.74 19.32 12.76
CA VAL A 60 30.30 19.09 12.92
C VAL A 60 29.52 19.62 11.71
N SER A 61 29.84 20.83 11.26
CA SER A 61 29.17 21.43 10.09
C SER A 61 29.43 20.61 8.82
N GLY A 62 30.66 20.15 8.62
CA GLY A 62 31.04 19.32 7.49
C GLY A 62 30.27 18.00 7.47
N VAL A 63 30.20 17.30 8.61
CA VAL A 63 29.42 16.05 8.73
C VAL A 63 27.95 16.28 8.42
N VAL A 64 27.32 17.32 9.00
CA VAL A 64 25.90 17.62 8.73
C VAL A 64 25.67 17.88 7.24
N SER A 65 26.48 18.74 6.62
CA SER A 65 26.35 19.06 5.20
C SER A 65 26.62 17.87 4.29
N ALA A 66 27.57 16.99 4.63
CA ALA A 66 27.86 15.78 3.86
C ALA A 66 26.72 14.76 3.95
N VAL A 67 26.10 14.60 5.13
CA VAL A 67 24.90 13.76 5.27
C VAL A 67 23.77 14.33 4.42
N GLU A 68 23.47 15.61 4.53
CA GLU A 68 22.41 16.26 3.73
C GLU A 68 22.68 16.10 2.23
N ALA A 69 23.90 16.40 1.77
CA ALA A 69 24.28 16.27 0.37
C ALA A 69 24.18 14.81 -0.13
N TRP A 70 24.52 13.82 0.71
CA TRP A 70 24.40 12.41 0.36
C TRP A 70 22.93 11.99 0.22
N PHE A 71 22.05 12.48 1.10
CA PHE A 71 20.62 12.25 0.92
C PHE A 71 20.11 12.95 -0.34
N ASP A 72 20.47 14.22 -0.57
CA ASP A 72 20.00 15.08 -1.66
C ASP A 72 20.59 14.77 -3.04
N ALA A 73 21.57 13.87 -3.11
CA ALA A 73 22.16 13.50 -4.38
C ALA A 73 21.09 12.96 -5.34
N PRO A 74 21.07 13.42 -6.61
CA PRO A 74 20.18 12.89 -7.62
C PRO A 74 20.53 11.43 -7.93
N VAL A 75 19.61 10.73 -8.60
CA VAL A 75 19.88 9.38 -9.13
C VAL A 75 21.11 9.39 -10.02
N GLY A 76 22.04 8.46 -9.79
CA GLY A 76 23.35 8.39 -10.42
C GLY A 76 24.43 9.26 -9.77
N GLY A 77 24.09 10.01 -8.71
CA GLY A 77 25.01 10.85 -7.94
C GLY A 77 25.80 10.09 -6.86
N GLY A 78 25.49 8.82 -6.61
CA GLY A 78 26.14 7.98 -5.61
C GLY A 78 25.66 8.23 -4.18
N GLY A 79 24.47 8.83 -4.01
CA GLY A 79 23.90 9.13 -2.71
C GLY A 79 22.89 8.10 -2.21
N TYR A 80 21.98 8.55 -1.35
CA TYR A 80 20.93 7.72 -0.73
C TYR A 80 20.13 6.91 -1.75
N LEU A 81 19.69 7.56 -2.84
CA LEU A 81 18.85 6.95 -3.86
C LEU A 81 19.55 5.82 -4.63
N ASP A 82 20.89 5.82 -4.68
CA ASP A 82 21.66 4.83 -5.45
C ASP A 82 22.25 3.73 -4.57
N THR A 83 22.46 4.01 -3.27
CA THR A 83 23.25 3.15 -2.38
C THR A 83 22.43 2.40 -1.35
N VAL A 84 21.30 2.97 -0.90
CA VAL A 84 20.48 2.36 0.16
C VAL A 84 19.01 2.19 -0.22
N TYR A 85 18.51 3.03 -1.13
CA TYR A 85 17.15 2.88 -1.64
C TYR A 85 17.12 1.83 -2.77
N GLY A 86 16.40 0.74 -2.53
CA GLY A 86 16.20 -0.37 -3.48
C GLY A 86 14.82 -0.38 -4.15
N GLY A 87 14.00 0.66 -3.89
CA GLY A 87 12.68 0.81 -4.50
C GLY A 87 12.73 1.48 -5.87
N GLY A 88 11.55 1.68 -6.45
CA GLY A 88 11.36 2.35 -7.74
C GLY A 88 10.76 3.75 -7.63
N ALA A 89 10.35 4.30 -8.77
CA ALA A 89 9.56 5.53 -8.80
C ALA A 89 8.21 5.35 -8.07
N ALA A 90 7.59 6.47 -7.69
CA ALA A 90 6.24 6.46 -7.12
C ALA A 90 5.24 5.68 -8.00
N LEU A 91 4.26 5.05 -7.35
CA LEU A 91 3.22 4.31 -8.06
C LEU A 91 2.39 5.26 -8.94
N ALA A 92 2.10 4.82 -10.16
CA ALA A 92 1.19 5.55 -11.03
C ALA A 92 -0.24 5.57 -10.43
N PRO A 93 -1.02 6.64 -10.66
CA PRO A 93 -2.41 6.69 -10.23
C PRO A 93 -3.22 5.50 -10.78
N PHE A 94 -4.12 4.96 -9.96
CA PHE A 94 -4.97 3.83 -10.33
C PHE A 94 -6.46 4.21 -10.25
N ARG A 95 -7.27 3.56 -11.09
CA ARG A 95 -8.72 3.83 -11.14
C ARG A 95 -9.45 3.16 -9.98
N ILE A 96 -10.33 3.92 -9.35
CA ILE A 96 -11.17 3.48 -8.22
C ILE A 96 -12.67 3.46 -8.56
N ALA A 97 -13.10 4.27 -9.54
CA ALA A 97 -14.44 4.25 -10.12
C ALA A 97 -14.43 4.84 -11.53
N GLY A 98 -15.59 4.89 -12.17
CA GLY A 98 -15.76 5.52 -13.49
C GLY A 98 -15.37 7.01 -13.45
N GLY A 99 -14.20 7.35 -14.01
CA GLY A 99 -13.68 8.71 -14.03
C GLY A 99 -12.95 9.15 -12.76
N GLU A 100 -12.80 8.27 -11.76
CA GLU A 100 -12.09 8.57 -10.52
C GLU A 100 -10.81 7.74 -10.37
N THR A 101 -9.73 8.42 -9.98
CA THR A 101 -8.42 7.83 -9.70
C THR A 101 -7.93 8.19 -8.31
N ALA A 102 -7.26 7.24 -7.66
CA ALA A 102 -6.48 7.45 -6.46
C ALA A 102 -4.99 7.41 -6.79
N GLU A 103 -4.20 8.18 -6.03
CA GLU A 103 -2.76 8.21 -6.12
C GLU A 103 -2.19 7.98 -4.72
N LEU A 104 -1.43 6.89 -4.57
CA LEU A 104 -0.69 6.58 -3.36
C LEU A 104 0.80 6.58 -3.71
N GLY A 105 1.32 7.77 -3.98
CA GLY A 105 2.67 7.98 -4.50
C GLY A 105 3.77 8.00 -3.45
N VAL A 106 3.48 7.64 -2.19
CA VAL A 106 4.44 7.78 -1.10
C VAL A 106 5.52 6.71 -1.17
N THR A 107 6.77 7.12 -1.14
CA THR A 107 7.94 6.22 -1.19
C THR A 107 8.97 6.56 -0.12
N ALA A 108 9.88 5.63 0.17
CA ALA A 108 11.04 5.94 1.00
C ALA A 108 12.04 6.90 0.32
N ALA A 109 11.85 7.21 -0.96
CA ALA A 109 12.60 8.24 -1.67
C ALA A 109 12.03 9.66 -1.50
N ASP A 110 10.85 9.80 -0.88
CA ASP A 110 10.20 11.09 -0.73
C ASP A 110 11.01 12.02 0.19
N PRO A 111 11.06 13.33 -0.09
CA PRO A 111 11.81 14.30 0.72
C PRO A 111 11.44 14.27 2.19
N GLU A 112 10.15 14.16 2.52
CA GLU A 112 9.69 14.14 3.91
C GLU A 112 10.18 12.92 4.70
N VAL A 113 10.31 11.77 4.04
CA VAL A 113 10.88 10.55 4.64
C VAL A 113 12.39 10.69 4.78
N ARG A 114 13.05 11.24 3.76
CA ARG A 114 14.49 11.47 3.77
C ARG A 114 14.92 12.45 4.87
N ASP A 115 14.17 13.53 5.09
CA ASP A 115 14.41 14.48 6.17
C ASP A 115 14.40 13.82 7.56
N LEU A 116 13.46 12.90 7.78
CA LEU A 116 13.41 12.12 9.02
C LEU A 116 14.63 11.23 9.17
N LEU A 117 15.00 10.54 8.09
CA LEU A 117 16.16 9.66 8.07
C LEU A 117 17.48 10.42 8.26
N VAL A 118 17.61 11.65 7.75
CA VAL A 118 18.78 12.53 8.01
C VAL A 118 18.94 12.75 9.51
N GLY A 119 17.89 13.20 10.20
CA GLY A 119 17.96 13.49 11.63
C GLY A 119 18.30 12.25 12.48
N LEU A 120 17.67 11.12 12.17
CA LEU A 120 17.93 9.85 12.87
C LEU A 120 19.33 9.29 12.57
N SER A 121 19.83 9.49 11.35
CA SER A 121 21.19 9.10 10.97
C SER A 121 22.24 9.91 11.73
N LEU A 122 22.07 11.24 11.82
CA LEU A 122 22.95 12.10 12.61
C LEU A 122 22.96 11.70 14.09
N ALA A 123 21.78 11.38 14.66
CA ALA A 123 21.68 10.89 16.04
C ALA A 123 22.38 9.52 16.22
N SER A 124 22.28 8.65 15.21
CA SER A 124 22.96 7.34 15.22
C SER A 124 24.49 7.49 15.14
N LEU A 125 25.01 8.45 14.37
CA LEU A 125 26.45 8.74 14.31
C LEU A 125 27.03 9.18 15.65
N VAL A 126 26.31 10.06 16.39
CA VAL A 126 26.68 10.44 17.76
C VAL A 126 26.79 9.19 18.66
N SER A 127 25.88 8.24 18.44
CA SER A 127 25.76 7.03 19.25
C SER A 127 26.84 6.01 18.97
N ASP A 128 27.32 5.96 17.73
CA ASP A 128 28.45 5.14 17.30
C ASP A 128 29.81 5.76 17.66
N GLY A 129 29.81 6.89 18.39
CA GLY A 129 31.03 7.50 18.91
C GLY A 129 31.61 8.61 18.04
N ALA A 130 30.84 9.19 17.12
CA ALA A 130 31.27 10.39 16.41
C ALA A 130 31.67 11.48 17.42
N PHE A 131 32.86 12.06 17.20
CA PHE A 131 33.46 13.05 18.11
C PHE A 131 33.62 12.53 19.56
N ALA A 132 33.92 11.25 19.79
CA ALA A 132 34.13 10.66 21.13
C ALA A 132 35.16 11.43 22.00
N GLY A 133 36.14 12.10 21.39
CA GLY A 133 37.14 12.93 22.07
C GLY A 133 36.76 14.41 22.27
N ASP A 134 35.70 14.89 21.62
CA ASP A 134 35.28 16.30 21.66
C ASP A 134 33.82 16.43 22.12
N ALA A 135 33.66 16.80 23.39
CA ALA A 135 32.35 16.97 24.00
C ALA A 135 31.53 18.12 23.40
N SER A 136 32.20 19.19 22.94
CA SER A 136 31.55 20.35 22.33
C SER A 136 31.01 19.97 20.96
N ALA A 137 31.83 19.31 20.13
CA ALA A 137 31.41 18.82 18.82
C ALA A 137 30.26 17.80 18.93
N ARG A 138 30.33 16.87 19.90
CA ARG A 138 29.25 15.91 20.16
C ARG A 138 27.95 16.60 20.54
N ALA A 139 28.00 17.60 21.41
CA ALA A 139 26.82 18.37 21.79
C ALA A 139 26.24 19.14 20.61
N GLY A 140 27.10 19.71 19.74
CA GLY A 140 26.70 20.36 18.50
C GLY A 140 25.96 19.41 17.55
N LEU A 141 26.53 18.23 17.29
CA LEU A 141 25.92 17.24 16.42
C LEU A 141 24.61 16.68 16.98
N THR A 142 24.55 16.46 18.30
CA THR A 142 23.32 16.03 18.98
C THR A 142 22.20 17.07 18.84
N ARG A 143 22.54 18.36 18.97
CA ARG A 143 21.57 19.46 18.78
C ARG A 143 21.05 19.48 17.34
N ALA A 144 21.95 19.43 16.36
CA ALA A 144 21.59 19.41 14.94
C ALA A 144 20.68 18.21 14.61
N ALA A 145 21.02 17.02 15.11
CA ALA A 145 20.19 15.82 14.94
C ALA A 145 18.79 16.01 15.55
N GLY A 146 18.70 16.55 16.77
CA GLY A 146 17.43 16.84 17.43
C GLY A 146 16.56 17.84 16.67
N GLU A 147 17.15 18.93 16.17
CA GLU A 147 16.46 19.93 15.35
C GLU A 147 15.88 19.32 14.07
N LYS A 148 16.66 18.47 13.39
CA LYS A 148 16.19 17.77 12.17
C LYS A 148 15.07 16.77 12.46
N VAL A 149 15.18 15.98 13.52
CA VAL A 149 14.11 15.04 13.92
C VAL A 149 12.82 15.80 14.27
N MET A 150 12.91 16.89 15.01
CA MET A 150 11.75 17.71 15.38
C MET A 150 11.09 18.35 14.16
N HIS A 151 11.88 18.86 13.21
CA HIS A 151 11.36 19.37 11.94
C HIS A 151 10.66 18.26 11.14
N ALA A 152 11.31 17.10 11.00
CA ALA A 152 10.79 15.98 10.23
C ALA A 152 9.53 15.34 10.84
N ALA A 153 9.34 15.40 12.16
CA ALA A 153 8.11 14.92 12.82
C ALA A 153 6.85 15.66 12.31
N GLY A 154 6.98 16.96 12.02
CA GLY A 154 5.91 17.75 11.39
C GLY A 154 5.60 17.25 9.97
N SER A 155 6.64 17.06 9.16
CA SER A 155 6.53 16.55 7.79
C SER A 155 5.93 15.14 7.74
N ALA A 156 6.33 14.25 8.65
CA ALA A 156 5.77 12.90 8.76
C ALA A 156 4.28 12.92 9.14
N THR A 157 3.87 13.83 10.02
CA THR A 157 2.44 14.01 10.36
C THR A 157 1.65 14.51 9.15
N ALA A 158 2.18 15.46 8.40
CA ALA A 158 1.56 15.93 7.17
C ALA A 158 1.46 14.82 6.12
N LEU A 159 2.50 14.00 5.96
CA LEU A 159 2.50 12.83 5.08
C LEU A 159 1.42 11.82 5.48
N ALA A 160 1.32 11.49 6.77
CA ALA A 160 0.29 10.60 7.30
C ALA A 160 -1.13 11.16 7.05
N ALA A 161 -1.32 12.48 7.21
CA ALA A 161 -2.59 13.13 6.90
C ALA A 161 -2.95 13.03 5.41
N ARG A 162 -1.96 13.20 4.50
CA ARG A 162 -2.18 13.04 3.06
C ARG A 162 -2.60 11.60 2.72
N VAL A 163 -1.88 10.60 3.24
CA VAL A 163 -2.22 9.19 3.06
C VAL A 163 -3.63 8.90 3.57
N GLY A 164 -3.96 9.33 4.79
CA GLY A 164 -5.28 9.13 5.38
C GLY A 164 -6.41 9.79 4.59
N SER A 165 -6.16 10.93 3.94
CA SER A 165 -7.15 11.57 3.07
C SER A 165 -7.45 10.76 1.79
N VAL A 166 -6.43 10.10 1.24
CA VAL A 166 -6.58 9.21 0.07
C VAL A 166 -7.30 7.93 0.49
N GLU A 167 -6.95 7.36 1.63
CA GLU A 167 -7.63 6.19 2.20
C GLU A 167 -9.12 6.46 2.42
N ALA A 168 -9.47 7.59 3.06
CA ALA A 168 -10.86 7.99 3.27
C ALA A 168 -11.63 8.15 1.95
N ARG A 169 -11.00 8.71 0.92
CA ARG A 169 -11.61 8.81 -0.42
C ARG A 169 -11.84 7.44 -1.05
N ILE A 170 -10.88 6.52 -0.92
CA ILE A 170 -11.02 5.15 -1.43
C ILE A 170 -12.18 4.44 -0.72
N GLU A 171 -12.31 4.61 0.59
CA GLU A 171 -13.39 4.01 1.40
C GLU A 171 -14.78 4.54 1.01
N ASP A 172 -14.91 5.85 0.78
CA ASP A 172 -16.17 6.46 0.29
C ASP A 172 -16.57 5.89 -1.08
N VAL A 173 -15.62 5.84 -2.02
CA VAL A 173 -15.83 5.25 -3.35
C VAL A 173 -16.17 3.77 -3.26
N ALA A 174 -15.52 3.01 -2.39
CA ALA A 174 -15.82 1.58 -2.18
C ALA A 174 -17.24 1.36 -1.64
N THR A 175 -17.67 2.20 -0.68
CA THR A 175 -19.03 2.18 -0.12
C THR A 175 -20.07 2.46 -1.21
N ARG A 176 -19.82 3.49 -2.02
CA ARG A 176 -20.67 3.84 -3.17
C ARG A 176 -20.74 2.71 -4.20
N ASN A 177 -19.61 2.15 -4.61
CA ASN A 177 -19.54 1.05 -5.57
C ASN A 177 -20.32 -0.19 -5.07
N THR A 178 -20.29 -0.45 -3.76
CA THR A 178 -21.06 -1.54 -3.14
C THR A 178 -22.57 -1.29 -3.23
N ALA A 179 -23.02 -0.07 -2.94
CA ALA A 179 -24.44 0.32 -3.06
C ALA A 179 -24.94 0.29 -4.51
N GLU A 180 -24.11 0.74 -5.46
CA GLU A 180 -24.40 0.67 -6.90
C GLU A 180 -24.50 -0.79 -7.36
N THR A 181 -23.59 -1.66 -6.92
CA THR A 181 -23.62 -3.11 -7.22
C THR A 181 -24.91 -3.75 -6.72
N ALA A 182 -25.29 -3.51 -5.46
CA ALA A 182 -26.54 -4.06 -4.91
C ALA A 182 -27.78 -3.56 -5.67
N SER A 183 -27.81 -2.30 -6.07
CA SER A 183 -28.92 -1.72 -6.86
C SER A 183 -29.02 -2.36 -8.25
N LEU A 184 -27.88 -2.59 -8.91
CA LEU A 184 -27.81 -3.26 -10.20
C LEU A 184 -28.21 -4.74 -10.10
N GLU A 185 -27.84 -5.43 -9.02
CA GLU A 185 -28.26 -6.81 -8.76
C GLU A 185 -29.78 -6.90 -8.56
N ILE A 186 -30.39 -5.98 -7.82
CA ILE A 186 -31.85 -5.89 -7.65
C ILE A 186 -32.53 -5.64 -8.99
N ALA A 187 -32.05 -4.66 -9.78
CA ALA A 187 -32.62 -4.36 -11.09
C ALA A 187 -32.49 -5.56 -12.04
N ARG A 188 -31.35 -6.25 -12.03
CA ARG A 188 -31.14 -7.47 -12.82
C ARG A 188 -32.08 -8.58 -12.39
N ALA A 189 -32.26 -8.81 -11.08
CA ALA A 189 -33.20 -9.79 -10.57
C ALA A 189 -34.64 -9.45 -11.01
N GLY A 190 -35.04 -8.18 -10.95
CA GLY A 190 -36.35 -7.73 -11.44
C GLY A 190 -36.56 -7.95 -12.95
N MET A 191 -35.50 -7.85 -13.76
CA MET A 191 -35.57 -8.08 -15.21
C MET A 191 -35.49 -9.57 -15.61
N THR A 192 -34.87 -10.42 -14.79
CA THR A 192 -34.56 -11.82 -15.14
C THR A 192 -35.36 -12.85 -14.33
N ALA A 193 -36.00 -12.44 -13.24
CA ALA A 193 -36.89 -13.31 -12.49
C ALA A 193 -38.07 -13.73 -13.39
N ALA A 194 -38.25 -15.04 -13.55
CA ALA A 194 -39.47 -15.57 -14.13
C ALA A 194 -40.62 -15.31 -13.15
N ASP A 195 -41.75 -14.81 -13.65
CA ASP A 195 -42.94 -14.65 -12.82
C ASP A 195 -43.45 -16.06 -12.41
N PRO A 196 -43.49 -16.41 -11.12
CA PRO A 196 -43.91 -17.73 -10.67
C PRO A 196 -45.35 -18.07 -11.07
N TYR A 197 -46.24 -17.08 -11.16
CA TYR A 197 -47.63 -17.29 -11.55
C TYR A 197 -47.76 -17.58 -13.04
N ASP A 198 -47.09 -16.82 -13.90
CA ASP A 198 -47.08 -17.10 -15.33
C ASP A 198 -46.39 -18.43 -15.62
N THR A 199 -45.28 -18.71 -14.93
CA THR A 199 -44.55 -19.98 -15.05
C THR A 199 -45.41 -21.16 -14.58
N ALA A 200 -46.11 -21.04 -13.46
CA ALA A 200 -47.03 -22.06 -12.97
C ALA A 200 -48.23 -22.26 -13.90
N THR A 201 -48.79 -21.18 -14.43
CA THR A 201 -49.92 -21.23 -15.39
C THR A 201 -49.50 -21.91 -16.68
N ALA A 202 -48.31 -21.58 -17.20
CA ALA A 202 -47.74 -22.23 -18.38
C ALA A 202 -47.49 -23.73 -18.13
N LEU A 203 -46.95 -24.10 -16.96
CA LEU A 203 -46.76 -25.49 -16.55
C LEU A 203 -48.08 -26.26 -16.47
N GLN A 204 -49.10 -25.68 -15.84
CA GLN A 204 -50.45 -26.28 -15.77
C GLN A 204 -51.07 -26.49 -17.15
N ALA A 205 -50.92 -25.50 -18.05
CA ALA A 205 -51.41 -25.62 -19.42
C ALA A 205 -50.70 -26.75 -20.19
N VAL A 206 -49.38 -26.88 -20.05
CA VAL A 206 -48.61 -27.98 -20.63
C VAL A 206 -49.04 -29.33 -20.06
N GLN A 207 -49.27 -29.42 -18.74
CA GLN A 207 -49.75 -30.65 -18.10
C GLN A 207 -51.12 -31.07 -18.65
N ALA A 208 -52.07 -30.13 -18.77
CA ALA A 208 -53.39 -30.41 -19.34
C ALA A 208 -53.31 -30.89 -20.81
N GLN A 209 -52.40 -30.32 -21.61
CA GLN A 209 -52.16 -30.78 -22.98
C GLN A 209 -51.62 -32.21 -23.01
N ILE A 210 -50.69 -32.56 -22.12
CA ILE A 210 -50.15 -33.92 -22.00
C ILE A 210 -51.25 -34.90 -21.59
N GLU A 211 -52.05 -34.58 -20.59
CA GLU A 211 -53.18 -35.40 -20.16
C GLU A 211 -54.17 -35.63 -21.32
N THR A 212 -54.48 -34.58 -22.08
CA THR A 212 -55.36 -34.67 -23.27
C THR A 212 -54.76 -35.60 -24.32
N LEU A 213 -53.46 -35.48 -24.62
CA LEU A 213 -52.76 -36.32 -25.58
C LEU A 213 -52.80 -37.81 -25.18
N TYR A 214 -52.56 -38.11 -23.91
CA TYR A 214 -52.66 -39.47 -23.37
C TYR A 214 -54.07 -40.02 -23.47
N THR A 215 -55.07 -39.21 -23.14
CA THR A 215 -56.49 -39.61 -23.21
C THR A 215 -56.91 -39.95 -24.65
N LEU A 216 -56.48 -39.13 -25.63
CA LEU A 216 -56.72 -39.39 -27.05
C LEU A 216 -56.02 -40.67 -27.53
N THR A 217 -54.76 -40.86 -27.12
CA THR A 217 -53.97 -42.04 -27.49
C THR A 217 -54.62 -43.32 -26.94
N ALA A 218 -55.11 -43.30 -25.69
CA ALA A 218 -55.83 -44.42 -25.10
C ALA A 218 -57.14 -44.74 -25.82
N ARG A 219 -57.91 -43.72 -26.25
CA ARG A 219 -59.12 -43.91 -27.07
C ARG A 219 -58.80 -44.55 -28.42
N LEU A 220 -57.76 -44.09 -29.10
CA LEU A 220 -57.28 -44.66 -30.37
C LEU A 220 -56.84 -46.11 -30.22
N ALA A 221 -56.12 -46.45 -29.14
CA ALA A 221 -55.71 -47.82 -28.84
C ALA A 221 -56.91 -48.75 -28.58
N ASN A 222 -57.91 -48.28 -27.83
CA ASN A 222 -59.14 -49.04 -27.57
C ASN A 222 -59.96 -49.26 -28.85
N LEU A 223 -60.08 -48.24 -29.72
CA LEU A 223 -60.75 -48.37 -31.03
C LEU A 223 -60.10 -49.47 -31.87
N LYS A 224 -58.76 -49.51 -31.97
CA LYS A 224 -58.04 -50.57 -32.68
C LYS A 224 -58.26 -51.96 -32.07
N LEU A 225 -58.41 -52.10 -30.76
CA LEU A 225 -58.67 -53.39 -30.11
C LEU A 225 -60.10 -53.89 -30.38
N THR A 226 -61.10 -53.00 -30.33
CA THR A 226 -62.48 -53.35 -30.70
C THR A 226 -62.66 -53.67 -32.18
N ASP A 227 -61.92 -53.00 -33.07
CA ASP A 227 -61.90 -53.34 -34.50
C ASP A 227 -61.20 -54.68 -34.78
N TYR A 228 -60.30 -55.12 -33.89
CA TYR A 228 -59.59 -56.40 -34.03
C TYR A 228 -60.35 -57.61 -33.44
N LEU A 229 -61.29 -57.37 -32.52
CA LEU A 229 -62.06 -58.42 -31.83
C LEU A 229 -63.45 -58.66 -32.46
N ARG A 230 -63.69 -58.18 -33.69
CA ARG A 230 -64.93 -58.39 -34.42
C ARG A 230 -64.73 -59.24 -35.67
#